data_AF-A0A1G1IBT3-F1
#
_entry.id   AF-A0A1G1IBT3-F1
#
_cell.length_a   1.000
_cell.length_b   1.000
_cell.length_c   1.000
_cell.angle_alpha   90.00
_cell.angle_beta   90.00
_cell.angle_gamma   90.00
#
_symmetry.space_group_name_H-M   'P 1'
#
loop_
_entity.id
_entity.type
_entity.pdbx_description
1 polymer ?
#
loop_
_entity_poly.entity_id
_entity_poly.type
_entity_poly.pdbx_seq_one_letter_code
_entity_poly.pdbx_strand_id
1 'polypeptide(L)'
;MVSARILFVGACLLLSSLSVPAAASKDYLPAEPDTNLRVDEIYDHESRLFIMLYSLKGDGVVDYITGRSVVEYTRSNYGNPVYYTEHQPLFFWWNHTMWNDPTMDGVNGNERVYQENIDFDLSRYKPCTFNGQPC
;
A
#
# COMPACT_ATOMS: atom_id res chain seq x y z
N MET A 1 70.96 36.37 -6.71
CA MET A 1 69.99 36.22 -5.61
C MET A 1 68.71 35.63 -6.17
N VAL A 2 68.24 34.58 -5.50
CA VAL A 2 67.20 33.62 -5.89
C VAL A 2 65.80 34.23 -5.74
N SER A 3 64.89 33.97 -6.68
CA SER A 3 63.54 33.46 -6.35
C SER A 3 62.75 33.14 -7.62
N ALA A 4 62.74 31.86 -7.99
CA ALA A 4 61.79 31.30 -8.94
C ALA A 4 60.43 31.14 -8.23
N ARG A 5 59.36 31.68 -8.81
CA ARG A 5 57.99 31.37 -8.38
C ARG A 5 57.43 30.26 -9.28
N ILE A 6 57.40 29.07 -8.71
CA ILE A 6 56.68 27.89 -9.19
C ILE A 6 55.19 28.07 -8.81
N LEU A 7 54.31 27.33 -9.51
CA LEU A 7 52.98 26.82 -9.10
C LEU A 7 51.78 27.53 -9.78
N PHE A 8 50.76 26.87 -10.34
CA PHE A 8 50.30 25.48 -10.32
C PHE A 8 49.58 25.16 -11.65
N VAL A 9 49.87 24.00 -12.25
CA VAL A 9 49.04 23.40 -13.31
C VAL A 9 47.80 22.80 -12.61
N GLY A 10 46.64 23.41 -12.79
CA GLY A 10 45.37 22.90 -12.28
C GLY A 10 44.90 21.71 -13.12
N ALA A 11 45.15 20.50 -12.64
CA ALA A 11 44.62 19.27 -13.22
C ALA A 11 43.09 19.24 -13.04
N CYS A 12 42.36 19.33 -14.14
CA CYS A 12 40.92 19.03 -14.20
C CYS A 12 40.70 17.53 -13.90
N LEU A 13 40.41 17.22 -12.65
CA LEU A 13 39.86 15.94 -12.22
C LEU A 13 38.41 15.84 -12.72
N LEU A 14 38.25 15.27 -13.91
CA LEU A 14 36.98 14.72 -14.38
C LEU A 14 36.62 13.51 -13.51
N LEU A 15 35.90 13.76 -12.41
CA LEU A 15 35.19 12.70 -11.70
C LEU A 15 34.03 12.24 -12.59
N SER A 16 34.28 11.18 -13.36
CA SER A 16 33.25 10.37 -13.99
C SER A 16 32.37 9.78 -12.89
N SER A 17 31.20 10.38 -12.66
CA SER A 17 30.15 9.84 -11.82
C SER A 17 29.68 8.50 -12.39
N LEU A 18 30.17 7.40 -11.84
CA LEU A 18 29.55 6.09 -12.01
C LEU A 18 28.16 6.16 -11.37
N SER A 19 27.15 6.41 -12.19
CA SER A 19 25.77 6.13 -11.87
C SER A 19 25.63 4.62 -11.69
N VAL A 20 25.67 4.16 -10.45
CA VAL A 20 25.27 2.81 -10.07
C VAL A 20 23.80 2.68 -10.48
N PRO A 21 23.42 1.76 -11.38
CA PRO A 21 22.02 1.47 -11.58
C PRO A 21 21.48 0.95 -10.24
N ALA A 22 20.49 1.64 -9.69
CA ALA A 22 19.73 1.12 -8.56
C ALA A 22 19.21 -0.26 -9.00
N ALA A 23 19.75 -1.31 -8.37
CA ALA A 23 19.19 -2.64 -8.53
C ALA A 23 17.73 -2.52 -8.13
N ALA A 24 16.82 -2.72 -9.09
CA ALA A 24 15.41 -2.81 -8.80
C ALA A 24 15.25 -3.99 -7.84
N SER A 25 15.12 -3.70 -6.55
CA SER A 25 14.51 -4.64 -5.63
C SER A 25 13.17 -4.98 -6.26
N LYS A 26 12.91 -6.26 -6.51
CA LYS A 26 11.53 -6.71 -6.50
C LYS A 26 11.04 -6.33 -5.12
N ASP A 27 10.37 -5.20 -5.01
CA ASP A 27 9.80 -4.78 -3.76
C ASP A 27 8.75 -5.84 -3.42
N TYR A 28 9.12 -6.71 -2.49
CA TYR A 28 8.23 -7.74 -2.00
C TYR A 28 7.06 -7.02 -1.32
N LEU A 29 5.84 -7.45 -1.63
CA LEU A 29 4.65 -6.99 -0.95
C LEU A 29 4.87 -7.12 0.57
N PRO A 30 4.77 -6.04 1.35
CA PRO A 30 4.90 -6.13 2.80
C PRO A 30 3.79 -6.98 3.40
N ALA A 31 4.08 -7.61 4.53
CA ALA A 31 3.07 -8.32 5.31
C ALA A 31 1.90 -7.40 5.68
N GLU A 32 0.71 -7.99 5.87
CA GLU A 32 -0.47 -7.24 6.27
C GLU A 32 -0.22 -6.52 7.61
N PRO A 33 -0.50 -5.21 7.70
CA PRO A 33 -0.26 -4.43 8.91
C PRO A 33 -1.22 -4.79 10.04
N ASP A 34 -0.81 -4.49 11.28
CA ASP A 34 -1.71 -4.60 12.43
C ASP A 34 -2.85 -3.55 12.35
N THR A 35 -3.99 -3.89 12.95
CA THR A 35 -5.18 -3.04 13.05
C THR A 35 -4.93 -1.66 13.65
N ASN A 36 -3.88 -1.47 14.46
CA ASN A 36 -3.51 -0.17 15.02
C ASN A 36 -3.03 0.85 13.97
N LEU A 37 -2.60 0.39 12.80
CA LEU A 37 -2.22 1.23 11.65
C LEU A 37 -3.38 1.48 10.69
N ARG A 38 -4.55 0.89 10.95
CA ARG A 38 -5.76 1.11 10.15
C ARG A 38 -6.29 2.52 10.42
N VAL A 39 -6.38 3.31 9.36
CA VAL A 39 -6.86 4.70 9.43
C VAL A 39 -8.34 4.80 9.07
N ASP A 40 -8.83 3.92 8.21
CA ASP A 40 -10.24 3.88 7.79
C ASP A 40 -10.63 2.49 7.26
N GLU A 41 -11.93 2.28 7.10
CA GLU A 41 -12.52 1.08 6.54
C GLU A 41 -13.78 1.38 5.73
N ILE A 42 -13.97 0.63 4.64
CA ILE A 42 -15.12 0.78 3.76
C ILE A 42 -15.75 -0.59 3.52
N TYR A 43 -17.05 -0.70 3.74
CA TYR A 43 -17.84 -1.85 3.29
C TYR A 43 -18.56 -1.50 1.99
N ASP A 44 -18.12 -2.11 0.88
CA ASP A 44 -18.85 -2.11 -0.38
C ASP A 44 -19.87 -3.25 -0.37
N HIS A 45 -21.15 -2.88 -0.30
CA HIS A 45 -22.24 -3.86 -0.28
C HIS A 45 -22.50 -4.51 -1.63
N GLU A 46 -22.24 -3.81 -2.75
CA GLU A 46 -22.49 -4.38 -4.08
C GLU A 46 -21.51 -5.52 -4.37
N SER A 47 -20.23 -5.34 -4.05
CA SER A 47 -19.20 -6.35 -4.25
C SER A 47 -18.98 -7.25 -3.04
N ARG A 48 -19.64 -6.98 -1.90
CA ARG A 48 -19.39 -7.61 -0.60
C ARG A 48 -17.92 -7.57 -0.20
N LEU A 49 -17.27 -6.42 -0.39
CA LEU A 49 -15.87 -6.22 -0.02
C LEU A 49 -15.77 -5.36 1.23
N PHE A 50 -14.96 -5.81 2.17
CA PHE A 50 -14.49 -5.01 3.30
C PHE A 50 -13.06 -4.55 3.01
N ILE A 51 -12.90 -3.25 2.84
CA ILE A 51 -11.66 -2.61 2.42
C ILE A 51 -11.06 -1.91 3.63
N MET A 52 -9.83 -2.23 3.95
CA MET A 52 -9.11 -1.65 5.08
C MET A 52 -7.96 -0.79 4.56
N LEU A 53 -7.88 0.44 5.06
CA LEU A 53 -6.91 1.43 4.64
C LEU A 53 -5.91 1.63 5.78
N TYR A 54 -4.63 1.51 5.48
CA TYR A 54 -3.55 1.59 6.46
C TYR A 54 -2.56 2.69 6.13
N SER A 55 -1.98 3.28 7.18
CA SER A 55 -0.82 4.15 7.12
C SER A 55 0.35 3.44 7.78
N LEU A 56 1.26 2.88 6.98
CA LEU A 56 2.41 2.10 7.48
C LEU A 56 3.36 2.95 8.34
N LYS A 57 3.41 4.26 8.07
CA LYS A 57 4.22 5.23 8.83
C LYS A 57 3.50 5.79 10.06
N GLY A 58 2.20 5.55 10.19
CA GLY A 58 1.37 6.12 11.26
C GLY A 58 1.18 7.63 11.15
N ASP A 59 1.38 8.22 9.96
CA ASP A 59 1.19 9.65 9.70
C ASP A 59 -0.22 9.99 9.20
N GLY A 60 -1.09 8.99 9.08
CA GLY A 60 -2.47 9.13 8.61
C GLY A 60 -2.59 9.09 7.08
N VAL A 61 -1.48 9.06 6.34
CA VAL A 61 -1.50 8.93 4.88
C VAL A 61 -1.63 7.46 4.51
N VAL A 62 -2.63 7.14 3.69
CA VAL A 62 -2.89 5.78 3.23
C VAL A 62 -1.82 5.37 2.21
N ASP A 63 -1.08 4.31 2.52
CA ASP A 63 -0.03 3.76 1.66
C ASP A 63 -0.10 2.22 1.54
N TYR A 64 -1.05 1.58 2.22
CA TYR A 64 -1.32 0.15 2.10
C TYR A 64 -2.82 -0.12 2.26
N ILE A 65 -3.40 -0.97 1.40
CA ILE A 65 -4.84 -1.28 1.40
C ILE A 65 -5.03 -2.79 1.22
N THR A 66 -6.00 -3.35 1.93
CA THR A 66 -6.45 -4.73 1.72
C THR A 66 -7.95 -4.78 1.43
N GLY A 67 -8.38 -5.78 0.65
CA GLY A 67 -9.80 -6.05 0.42
C GLY A 67 -10.15 -7.50 0.73
N ARG A 68 -11.11 -7.71 1.63
CA ARG A 68 -11.58 -9.03 2.06
C ARG A 68 -13.03 -9.27 1.63
N SER A 69 -13.37 -10.52 1.34
CA SER A 69 -14.77 -10.90 1.15
C SER A 69 -15.53 -10.86 2.47
N VAL A 70 -16.76 -10.36 2.44
CA VAL A 70 -17.68 -10.39 3.59
C VAL A 70 -18.57 -11.62 3.48
N VAL A 71 -18.48 -12.51 4.47
CA VAL A 71 -19.26 -13.74 4.57
C VAL A 71 -20.65 -13.45 5.14
N GLU A 72 -20.70 -12.64 6.20
CA GLU A 72 -21.93 -12.26 6.88
C GLU A 72 -21.85 -10.81 7.35
N TYR A 73 -22.99 -10.12 7.38
CA TYR A 73 -23.12 -8.81 8.01
C TYR A 73 -24.32 -8.81 8.95
N THR A 74 -24.16 -8.19 10.11
CA THR A 74 -25.21 -8.06 11.12
C THR A 74 -25.12 -6.69 11.79
N ARG A 75 -26.04 -6.42 12.72
CA ARG A 75 -25.98 -5.24 13.57
C ARG A 75 -25.80 -5.65 15.02
N SER A 76 -24.92 -4.92 15.71
CA SER A 76 -24.80 -5.01 17.15
C SER A 76 -26.10 -4.58 17.86
N ASN A 77 -26.19 -4.86 19.16
CA ASN A 77 -27.31 -4.40 20.00
C ASN A 77 -27.49 -2.86 19.99
N TYR A 78 -26.45 -2.11 19.63
CA TYR A 78 -26.48 -0.65 19.54
C TYR A 78 -26.74 -0.15 18.11
N GLY A 79 -27.02 -1.05 17.16
CA GLY A 79 -27.29 -0.71 15.75
C GLY A 79 -26.05 -0.53 14.88
N ASN A 80 -24.84 -0.59 15.45
CA ASN A 80 -23.60 -0.49 14.68
C ASN A 80 -23.43 -1.71 13.77
N PRO A 81 -22.95 -1.54 12.53
CA PRO A 81 -22.63 -2.65 11.65
C PRO A 81 -21.54 -3.54 12.23
N VAL A 82 -21.65 -4.84 11.95
CA VAL A 82 -20.63 -5.84 12.24
C VAL A 82 -20.47 -6.70 11.00
N TYR A 83 -19.26 -6.73 10.45
CA TYR A 83 -18.93 -7.50 9.26
C TYR A 83 -18.04 -8.69 9.64
N TYR A 84 -18.47 -9.88 9.25
CA TYR A 84 -17.65 -11.10 9.34
C TYR A 84 -16.98 -11.30 7.98
N THR A 85 -15.66 -11.22 7.98
CA THR A 85 -14.86 -11.31 6.76
C THR A 85 -14.10 -12.62 6.69
N GLU A 86 -13.68 -12.98 5.48
CA GLU A 86 -12.67 -14.03 5.30
C GLU A 86 -11.38 -13.66 6.02
N HIS A 87 -10.65 -14.67 6.50
CA HIS A 87 -9.43 -14.48 7.28
C HIS A 87 -8.27 -13.87 6.47
N GLN A 88 -8.28 -14.01 5.15
CA GLN A 88 -7.21 -13.48 4.29
C GLN A 88 -7.76 -12.53 3.22
N PRO A 89 -6.98 -11.51 2.83
CA PRO A 89 -7.35 -10.61 1.74
C PRO A 89 -7.41 -11.31 0.38
N LEU A 90 -8.29 -10.82 -0.49
CA LEU A 90 -8.33 -11.19 -1.91
C LEU A 90 -7.30 -10.41 -2.73
N PHE A 91 -7.00 -9.18 -2.28
CA PHE A 91 -6.06 -8.30 -2.93
C PHE A 91 -5.40 -7.36 -1.93
N PHE A 92 -4.26 -6.82 -2.37
CA PHE A 92 -3.50 -5.79 -1.69
C PHE A 92 -3.22 -4.66 -2.66
N TRP A 93 -3.17 -3.43 -2.18
CA TRP A 93 -2.59 -2.32 -2.91
C TRP A 93 -1.48 -1.69 -2.07
N TRP A 94 -0.28 -1.60 -2.64
CA TRP A 94 0.88 -1.01 -1.99
C TRP A 94 1.86 -0.49 -3.04
N ASN A 95 2.50 0.64 -2.76
CA ASN A 95 3.48 1.27 -3.65
C ASN A 95 2.96 1.40 -5.10
N HIS A 96 1.76 1.95 -5.25
CA HIS A 96 1.06 2.11 -6.53
C HIS A 96 0.87 0.82 -7.34
N THR A 97 0.89 -0.34 -6.68
CA THR A 97 0.75 -1.66 -7.31
C THR A 97 -0.37 -2.44 -6.64
N MET A 98 -1.28 -2.96 -7.46
CA MET A 98 -2.32 -3.90 -7.06
C MET A 98 -1.80 -5.33 -7.18
N TRP A 99 -1.97 -6.10 -6.12
CA TRP A 99 -1.59 -7.50 -6.02
C TRP A 99 -2.83 -8.34 -5.76
N ASN A 100 -2.96 -9.45 -6.47
CA ASN A 100 -3.96 -10.48 -6.22
C ASN A 100 -3.31 -11.62 -5.41
N ASP A 101 -4.03 -12.11 -4.40
CA ASP A 101 -3.72 -13.37 -3.73
C ASP A 101 -4.63 -14.47 -4.31
N PRO A 102 -4.11 -15.35 -5.18
CA PRO A 102 -4.92 -16.39 -5.82
C PRO A 102 -5.35 -17.49 -4.84
N THR A 103 -4.61 -17.68 -3.76
CA THR A 103 -4.75 -18.78 -2.81
C THR A 103 -5.47 -18.35 -1.53
N MET A 104 -5.60 -17.04 -1.30
CA MET A 104 -6.22 -16.44 -0.11
C MET A 104 -5.56 -16.99 1.16
N ASP A 105 -4.23 -17.05 1.17
CA ASP A 105 -3.41 -17.50 2.28
C ASP A 105 -2.57 -16.37 2.91
N GLY A 106 -2.77 -15.14 2.44
CA GLY A 106 -2.09 -13.94 2.91
C GLY A 106 -0.69 -13.83 2.33
N VAL A 107 0.03 -12.77 2.71
CA VAL A 107 1.34 -12.46 2.11
C VAL A 107 2.39 -13.53 2.45
N ASN A 108 2.71 -14.38 1.48
CA ASN A 108 3.72 -15.43 1.57
C ASN A 108 4.63 -15.52 0.33
N GLY A 109 4.45 -14.63 -0.65
CA GLY A 109 5.28 -14.52 -1.85
C GLY A 109 4.74 -15.26 -3.06
N ASN A 110 3.53 -15.82 -2.99
CA ASN A 110 2.82 -16.39 -4.13
C ASN A 110 1.88 -15.36 -4.82
N GLU A 111 1.76 -14.17 -4.23
CA GLU A 111 0.92 -13.08 -4.71
C GLU A 111 1.38 -12.61 -6.09
N ARG A 112 0.41 -12.19 -6.91
CA ARG A 112 0.65 -11.81 -8.29
C ARG A 112 0.32 -10.35 -8.49
N VAL A 113 1.21 -9.64 -9.17
CA VAL A 113 0.92 -8.30 -9.67
C VAL A 113 -0.28 -8.38 -10.61
N TYR A 114 -1.35 -7.68 -10.25
CA TYR A 114 -2.53 -7.49 -11.08
C TYR A 114 -2.35 -6.27 -11.98
N GLN A 115 -1.88 -5.15 -11.41
CA GLN A 115 -1.67 -3.90 -12.13
C GLN A 115 -0.68 -2.99 -11.40
N GLU A 116 0.25 -2.38 -12.14
CA GLU A 116 1.25 -1.44 -11.61
C GLU A 116 0.92 0.01 -11.99
N ASN A 117 1.55 0.95 -11.30
CA ASN A 117 1.45 2.40 -11.53
C ASN A 117 0.01 2.93 -11.47
N ILE A 118 -0.74 2.48 -10.48
CA ILE A 118 -2.11 2.95 -10.23
C ILE A 118 -2.24 3.58 -8.85
N ASP A 119 -3.04 4.63 -8.80
CA ASP A 119 -3.58 5.14 -7.54
C ASP A 119 -4.81 4.34 -7.15
N PHE A 120 -5.01 4.16 -5.84
CA PHE A 120 -6.21 3.51 -5.35
C PHE A 120 -7.38 4.49 -5.31
N ASP A 121 -8.33 4.30 -6.22
CA ASP A 121 -9.51 5.14 -6.34
C ASP A 121 -10.65 4.61 -5.46
N LEU A 122 -10.73 5.12 -4.23
CA LEU A 122 -11.78 4.76 -3.26
C LEU A 122 -13.19 5.09 -3.75
N SER A 123 -13.35 6.05 -4.66
CA SER A 123 -14.67 6.49 -5.15
C SER A 123 -15.39 5.42 -5.98
N ARG A 124 -14.66 4.37 -6.40
CA ARG A 124 -15.22 3.22 -7.13
C ARG A 124 -16.04 2.31 -6.25
N TYR A 125 -15.78 2.31 -4.95
CA TYR A 125 -16.45 1.44 -4.00
C TYR A 125 -17.67 2.15 -3.44
N LYS A 126 -18.77 1.42 -3.33
CA LYS A 126 -20.06 2.00 -2.95
C LYS A 126 -20.35 1.68 -1.49
N PRO A 127 -20.03 2.61 -0.56
CA PRO A 127 -20.35 2.41 0.84
C PRO A 127 -21.85 2.26 0.99
N CYS A 128 -22.27 1.22 1.70
CA CYS A 128 -23.68 1.08 2.02
C CYS A 128 -24.08 2.15 3.02
N THR A 129 -25.10 2.94 2.69
CA THR A 129 -25.69 3.90 3.62
C THR A 129 -27.19 3.69 3.77
N PHE A 130 -27.67 3.60 5.01
CA PHE A 130 -29.08 3.58 5.37
C PHE A 130 -29.38 4.81 6.21
N ASN A 131 -30.21 5.73 5.70
CA ASN A 131 -30.48 7.04 6.33
C ASN A 131 -29.21 7.84 6.67
N GLY A 132 -28.17 7.75 5.82
CA GLY A 132 -26.90 8.45 6.03
C GLY A 132 -26.02 7.83 7.13
N GLN A 133 -26.32 6.61 7.58
CA GLN A 133 -25.47 5.81 8.47
C GLN A 133 -24.91 4.61 7.69
N PRO A 134 -23.68 4.14 7.96
CA PRO A 134 -23.18 2.89 7.41
C PRO A 134 -24.18 1.75 7.65
N CYS A 135 -24.43 0.94 6.63
CA CYS A 135 -25.18 -0.31 6.79
C CYS A 135 -24.34 -1.32 7.56
#